data_AF-A0A7D4APJ0-F1
#
_entry.id   AF-A0A7D4APJ0-F1
#
_cell.length_a   1.000
_cell.length_b   1.000
_cell.length_c   1.000
_cell.angle_alpha   90.00
_cell.angle_beta   90.00
_cell.angle_gamma   90.00
#
_symmetry.space_group_name_H-M   'P 1'
#
loop_
_entity.id
_entity.type
_entity.pdbx_description
1 polymer ?
#
loop_
_entity_poly.entity_id
_entity_poly.type
_entity_poly.pdbx_seq_one_letter_code
_entity_poly.pdbx_strand_id
1 'polypeptide(L)'
;MGRYRRDVEIAPFPRDLLDQVVGALLDAVEEAPITESGFEFGDEIIEDVRLVEGRHLAAGARYRGEEGDLTVDVHVPVWNRAGESRIEVTGVSGGHTVNVRLDLHMSGERLQSVRITGDYQGPKPFRGLRRVRWEGNLRAEEWWAAPDAKTSPISLRVVHRFASAEMGIARRKDKHGRWSLRTTTRLAGRSLLWPIAAVWLAANRSRILRKLDEGLAQAASAWNAEVPRMAKRGLQERLEFEHRISLKAVSREWAETYVAELHQGTEGLVFDKRHLFKSPESTYDVQLLKGKHIRPGARYRITLAPKTSTSKDERKPLDVHVAAWELDGPNRIEFAREDEAQAGWVEIDSARRPTLVRAGFTDTSTSGIPVTAAAEADLQRWWSTGSLLNGTVEIPVGGATLAVERVADEDGQWTVAITAVVEGRAWARHLVAVAGVLSGPALKQSFRETADAFAEQWNIVVPSAGTAEDAADATLSAILER
;
A
#
# COMPACT_ATOMS: atom_id res chain seq x y z
N MET A 1 1.60 -41.65 -2.31
CA MET A 1 1.79 -40.47 -3.17
C MET A 1 0.42 -39.97 -3.58
N GLY A 2 0.11 -38.70 -3.32
CA GLY A 2 -1.17 -38.09 -3.71
C GLY A 2 -1.02 -37.35 -5.03
N ARG A 3 -1.88 -37.64 -6.00
CA ARG A 3 -2.03 -36.82 -7.21
C ARG A 3 -3.37 -36.09 -7.14
N TYR A 4 -3.33 -34.80 -7.42
CA TYR A 4 -4.49 -33.94 -7.56
C TYR A 4 -4.45 -33.26 -8.92
N ARG A 5 -5.62 -33.12 -9.53
CA ARG A 5 -5.77 -32.47 -10.82
C ARG A 5 -7.00 -31.61 -10.80
N ARG A 6 -6.85 -30.38 -11.26
CA ARG A 6 -7.95 -29.41 -11.38
C ARG A 6 -7.84 -28.71 -12.71
N ASP A 7 -8.98 -28.56 -13.37
CA ASP A 7 -9.10 -27.72 -14.54
C ASP A 7 -9.81 -26.41 -14.12
N VAL A 8 -9.28 -25.26 -14.54
CA VAL A 8 -9.86 -23.93 -14.28
C VAL A 8 -9.90 -23.14 -15.59
N GLU A 9 -10.89 -22.27 -15.77
CA GLU A 9 -10.95 -21.38 -16.93
C GLU A 9 -10.45 -19.99 -16.55
N ILE A 10 -9.49 -19.49 -17.32
CA ILE A 10 -9.00 -18.12 -17.18
C ILE A 10 -9.16 -17.35 -18.48
N ALA A 11 -9.27 -16.04 -18.37
CA ALA A 11 -9.27 -15.14 -19.50
C ALA A 11 -7.88 -15.15 -20.16
N PRO A 12 -7.82 -15.09 -21.50
CA PRO A 12 -6.57 -15.06 -22.23
C PRO A 12 -5.80 -13.76 -21.90
N PHE A 13 -4.48 -13.87 -21.90
CA PHE A 13 -3.57 -12.75 -21.70
C PHE A 13 -2.64 -12.61 -22.91
N PRO A 14 -2.56 -11.44 -23.57
CA PRO A 14 -1.71 -11.26 -24.73
C PRO A 14 -0.24 -11.42 -24.33
N ARG A 15 0.51 -12.11 -25.19
CA ARG A 15 1.93 -12.36 -24.97
C ARG A 15 2.73 -11.06 -24.87
N ASP A 16 2.38 -10.15 -25.74
CA ASP A 16 3.01 -8.85 -25.95
C ASP A 16 2.93 -7.98 -24.69
N LEU A 17 1.86 -8.11 -23.90
CA LEU A 17 1.72 -7.43 -22.62
C LEU A 17 2.62 -8.02 -21.53
N LEU A 18 2.89 -9.34 -21.56
CA LEU A 18 3.91 -9.92 -20.67
C LEU A 18 5.29 -9.33 -20.97
N ASP A 19 5.66 -9.31 -22.26
CA ASP A 19 6.94 -8.80 -22.71
C ASP A 19 7.09 -7.30 -22.36
N GLN A 20 6.04 -6.52 -22.54
CA GLN A 20 5.98 -5.12 -22.11
C GLN A 20 6.16 -4.95 -20.60
N VAL A 21 5.46 -5.73 -19.77
CA VAL A 21 5.59 -5.67 -18.29
C VAL A 21 7.00 -6.02 -17.85
N VAL A 22 7.61 -7.05 -18.46
CA VAL A 22 8.98 -7.45 -18.15
C VAL A 22 9.97 -6.38 -18.60
N GLY A 23 9.80 -5.82 -19.80
CA GLY A 23 10.61 -4.70 -20.29
C GLY A 23 10.57 -3.50 -19.35
N ALA A 24 9.37 -3.08 -18.96
CA ALA A 24 9.16 -1.99 -18.00
C ALA A 24 9.83 -2.27 -16.63
N LEU A 25 9.76 -3.50 -16.12
CA LEU A 25 10.46 -3.87 -14.90
C LEU A 25 11.98 -3.80 -15.06
N LEU A 26 12.53 -4.19 -16.21
CA LEU A 26 13.96 -4.08 -16.50
C LEU A 26 14.38 -2.61 -16.62
N ASP A 27 13.58 -1.77 -17.29
CA ASP A 27 13.82 -0.32 -17.39
C ASP A 27 13.83 0.33 -16.01
N ALA A 28 12.83 0.02 -15.16
CA ALA A 28 12.77 0.53 -13.80
C ALA A 28 14.03 0.19 -12.98
N VAL A 29 14.54 -1.03 -13.13
CA VAL A 29 15.71 -1.49 -12.39
C VAL A 29 17.00 -0.91 -12.98
N GLU A 30 17.13 -0.80 -14.31
CA GLU A 30 18.29 -0.18 -14.97
C GLU A 30 18.41 1.31 -14.73
N GLU A 31 17.29 2.03 -14.72
CA GLU A 31 17.23 3.46 -14.44
C GLU A 31 17.22 3.78 -12.95
N ALA A 32 17.16 2.76 -12.08
CA ALA A 32 17.17 2.95 -10.64
C ALA A 32 18.43 3.73 -10.21
N PRO A 33 18.29 4.89 -9.55
CA PRO A 33 19.41 5.73 -9.11
C PRO A 33 20.11 5.15 -7.87
N ILE A 34 20.72 3.97 -8.00
CA ILE A 34 21.45 3.33 -6.90
C ILE A 34 22.93 3.69 -6.94
N THR A 35 23.43 4.22 -5.83
CA THR A 35 24.84 4.59 -5.63
C THR A 35 25.42 3.88 -4.40
N GLU A 36 26.68 4.20 -4.07
CA GLU A 36 27.36 3.67 -2.89
C GLU A 36 26.77 4.20 -1.58
N SER A 37 26.16 5.37 -1.62
CA SER A 37 25.49 6.00 -0.47
C SER A 37 24.07 5.47 -0.25
N GLY A 38 23.42 4.91 -1.27
CA GLY A 38 22.07 4.38 -1.16
C GLY A 38 21.29 4.54 -2.46
N PHE A 39 19.97 4.48 -2.34
CA PHE A 39 19.07 4.80 -3.44
C PHE A 39 18.82 6.32 -3.43
N GLU A 40 19.30 7.03 -4.45
CA GLU A 40 19.24 8.49 -4.55
C GLU A 40 17.93 8.95 -5.18
N PHE A 41 17.22 9.86 -4.52
CA PHE A 41 15.96 10.42 -4.96
C PHE A 41 16.02 11.95 -4.96
N GLY A 42 16.58 12.54 -6.02
CA GLY A 42 16.85 13.98 -6.02
C GLY A 42 17.90 14.31 -4.95
N ASP A 43 17.52 15.09 -3.93
CA ASP A 43 18.41 15.46 -2.81
C ASP A 43 18.36 14.48 -1.62
N GLU A 44 17.54 13.44 -1.70
CA GLU A 44 17.38 12.45 -0.64
C GLU A 44 18.11 11.14 -0.96
N ILE A 45 18.58 10.44 0.08
CA ILE A 45 19.22 9.13 -0.05
C ILE A 45 18.51 8.15 0.89
N ILE A 46 17.90 7.11 0.33
CA ILE A 46 17.44 5.97 1.12
C ILE A 46 18.63 5.04 1.31
N GLU A 47 19.20 5.09 2.52
CA GLU A 47 20.40 4.31 2.90
C GLU A 47 20.11 2.80 3.03
N ASP A 48 18.83 2.42 3.05
CA ASP A 48 18.37 1.05 3.29
C ASP A 48 18.79 0.07 2.21
N VAL A 49 19.20 0.53 1.02
CA VAL A 49 19.80 -0.32 -0.04
C VAL A 49 20.89 0.46 -0.75
N ARG A 50 22.14 -0.01 -0.66
CA ARG A 50 23.30 0.62 -1.33
C ARG A 50 24.12 -0.36 -2.15
N LEU A 51 24.79 0.14 -3.18
CA LEU A 51 25.79 -0.60 -3.95
C LEU A 51 27.08 -0.69 -3.14
N VAL A 52 27.49 -1.90 -2.76
CA VAL A 52 28.71 -2.13 -1.97
C VAL A 52 29.90 -2.60 -2.80
N GLU A 53 29.66 -3.11 -4.01
CA GLU A 53 30.72 -3.58 -4.92
C GLU A 53 30.25 -3.48 -6.38
N GLY A 54 31.15 -3.08 -7.28
CA GLY A 54 30.92 -3.08 -8.72
C GLY A 54 30.25 -1.81 -9.26
N ARG A 55 29.53 -1.94 -10.38
CA ARG A 55 28.71 -0.87 -10.98
C ARG A 55 27.27 -1.32 -11.00
N HIS A 56 26.32 -0.39 -10.91
CA HIS A 56 24.89 -0.71 -10.94
C HIS A 56 24.54 -1.66 -12.11
N LEU A 57 23.97 -2.82 -11.75
CA LEU A 57 23.57 -3.95 -12.59
C LEU A 57 24.64 -4.52 -13.51
N ALA A 58 25.91 -4.17 -13.33
CA ALA A 58 26.97 -4.85 -14.03
C ALA A 58 27.15 -6.27 -13.46
N ALA A 59 27.70 -7.18 -14.26
CA ALA A 59 28.17 -8.46 -13.75
C ALA A 59 29.16 -8.25 -12.60
N GLY A 60 28.92 -8.90 -11.47
CA GLY A 60 29.66 -8.74 -10.23
C GLY A 60 29.13 -7.65 -9.29
N ALA A 61 28.07 -6.91 -9.66
CA ALA A 61 27.48 -5.91 -8.77
C ALA A 61 26.94 -6.54 -7.49
N ARG A 62 27.16 -5.88 -6.35
CA ARG A 62 26.62 -6.30 -5.06
C ARG A 62 25.97 -5.15 -4.34
N TYR A 63 24.81 -5.42 -3.80
CA TYR A 63 24.02 -4.49 -3.01
C TYR A 63 23.82 -5.06 -1.61
N ARG A 64 23.78 -4.18 -0.63
CA ARG A 64 23.37 -4.53 0.72
C ARG A 64 22.25 -3.61 1.14
N GLY A 65 21.22 -4.20 1.72
CA GLY A 65 20.19 -3.46 2.41
C GLY A 65 19.94 -3.95 3.82
N GLU A 66 19.51 -3.05 4.68
CA GLU A 66 19.28 -3.27 6.10
C GLU A 66 18.01 -2.54 6.52
N GLU A 67 17.01 -3.28 7.00
CA GLU A 67 15.76 -2.72 7.52
C GLU A 67 15.41 -3.43 8.85
N GLY A 68 15.55 -2.72 9.96
CA GLY A 68 15.33 -3.30 11.30
C GLY A 68 16.25 -4.49 11.59
N ASP A 69 15.69 -5.70 11.67
CA ASP A 69 16.45 -6.94 11.89
C ASP A 69 16.75 -7.72 10.61
N LEU A 70 16.31 -7.22 9.45
CA LEU A 70 16.46 -7.83 8.15
C LEU A 70 17.67 -7.25 7.42
N THR A 71 18.64 -8.11 7.10
CA THR A 71 19.73 -7.80 6.17
C THR A 71 19.50 -8.53 4.85
N VAL A 72 19.59 -7.81 3.74
CA VAL A 72 19.47 -8.36 2.38
C VAL A 72 20.76 -8.07 1.61
N ASP A 73 21.46 -9.12 1.19
CA ASP A 73 22.56 -9.01 0.23
C ASP A 73 22.07 -9.44 -1.15
N VAL A 74 22.20 -8.57 -2.15
CA VAL A 74 21.90 -8.87 -3.56
C VAL A 74 23.21 -8.94 -4.33
N HIS A 75 23.39 -9.96 -5.15
CA HIS A 75 24.53 -10.13 -6.04
C HIS A 75 24.02 -10.34 -7.46
N VAL A 76 24.65 -9.71 -8.43
CA VAL A 76 24.32 -9.82 -9.86
C VAL A 76 25.46 -10.56 -10.57
N PRO A 77 25.50 -11.90 -10.57
CA PRO A 77 26.56 -12.64 -11.26
C PRO A 77 26.66 -12.34 -12.75
N VAL A 78 25.51 -12.17 -13.41
CA VAL A 78 25.42 -11.94 -14.87
C VAL A 78 24.26 -10.99 -15.12
N TRP A 79 24.49 -9.98 -15.95
CA TRP A 79 23.45 -9.09 -16.44
C TRP A 79 23.58 -8.94 -17.95
N ASN A 80 22.52 -9.32 -18.66
CA ASN A 80 22.36 -9.07 -20.08
C ASN A 80 20.88 -8.96 -20.39
N ARG A 81 20.43 -7.73 -20.63
CA ARG A 81 19.05 -7.38 -20.92
C ARG A 81 18.44 -8.19 -22.06
N ALA A 82 19.20 -8.40 -23.14
CA ALA A 82 18.72 -9.10 -24.34
C ALA A 82 19.00 -10.61 -24.32
N GLY A 83 19.56 -11.13 -23.21
CA GLY A 83 20.04 -12.50 -23.08
C GLY A 83 19.81 -13.06 -21.69
N GLU A 84 20.86 -13.60 -21.07
CA GLU A 84 20.78 -14.20 -19.73
C GLU A 84 21.13 -13.19 -18.64
N SER A 85 20.24 -13.06 -17.65
CA SER A 85 20.49 -12.30 -16.43
C SER A 85 20.29 -13.21 -15.22
N ARG A 86 21.19 -13.11 -14.24
CA ARG A 86 21.14 -13.86 -12.98
C ARG A 86 21.28 -12.90 -11.82
N ILE A 87 20.34 -12.98 -10.89
CA ILE A 87 20.36 -12.26 -9.62
C ILE A 87 20.29 -13.28 -8.49
N GLU A 88 21.13 -13.10 -7.47
CA GLU A 88 21.15 -13.88 -6.25
C GLU A 88 20.86 -12.97 -5.07
N VAL A 89 19.89 -13.32 -4.24
CA VAL A 89 19.45 -12.54 -3.08
C VAL A 89 19.58 -13.40 -1.84
N THR A 90 20.22 -12.88 -0.80
CA THR A 90 20.37 -13.52 0.50
C THR A 90 19.75 -12.62 1.56
N GLY A 91 18.63 -13.04 2.15
CA GLY A 91 17.97 -12.36 3.26
C GLY A 91 18.24 -13.06 4.58
N VAL A 92 18.54 -12.30 5.62
CA VAL A 92 18.75 -12.79 6.99
C VAL A 92 17.94 -11.93 7.96
N SER A 93 17.06 -12.54 8.75
CA SER A 93 16.31 -11.85 9.82
C SER A 93 16.04 -12.82 10.96
N GLY A 94 16.21 -12.42 12.22
CA GLY A 94 15.90 -13.25 13.40
C GLY A 94 16.51 -14.67 13.40
N GLY A 95 17.67 -14.88 12.76
CA GLY A 95 18.30 -16.20 12.60
C GLY A 95 17.67 -17.10 11.52
N HIS A 96 16.70 -16.58 10.76
CA HIS A 96 16.22 -17.12 9.50
C HIS A 96 17.16 -16.69 8.37
N THR A 97 17.39 -17.59 7.41
CA THR A 97 18.17 -17.29 6.20
C THR A 97 17.39 -17.76 4.99
N VAL A 98 17.23 -16.88 4.01
CA VAL A 98 16.58 -17.13 2.73
C VAL A 98 17.57 -16.81 1.63
N ASN A 99 17.91 -17.78 0.79
CA ASN A 99 18.61 -17.52 -0.45
C ASN A 99 17.61 -17.68 -1.61
N VAL A 100 17.62 -16.75 -2.54
CA VAL A 100 16.83 -16.78 -3.78
C VAL A 100 17.80 -16.56 -4.94
N ARG A 101 17.65 -17.32 -6.00
CA ARG A 101 18.31 -17.08 -7.29
C ARG A 101 17.23 -16.95 -8.35
N LEU A 102 17.28 -15.84 -9.08
CA LEU A 102 16.47 -15.55 -10.23
C LEU A 102 17.35 -15.65 -11.47
N ASP A 103 17.02 -16.59 -12.36
CA ASP A 103 17.57 -16.66 -13.72
C ASP A 103 16.49 -16.17 -14.69
N LEU A 104 16.82 -15.14 -15.45
CA LEU A 104 15.98 -14.56 -16.48
C LEU A 104 16.64 -14.81 -17.84
N HIS A 105 15.89 -15.34 -18.80
CA HIS A 105 16.36 -15.52 -20.16
C HIS A 105 15.47 -14.74 -21.13
N MET A 106 16.06 -13.77 -21.80
CA MET A 106 15.45 -12.92 -22.81
C MET A 106 16.04 -13.27 -24.18
N SER A 107 15.27 -13.01 -25.24
CA SER A 107 15.73 -13.03 -26.63
C SER A 107 15.30 -11.72 -27.28
N GLY A 108 16.23 -10.77 -27.32
CA GLY A 108 15.89 -9.36 -27.60
C GLY A 108 14.96 -8.83 -26.51
N GLU A 109 13.77 -8.38 -26.91
CA GLU A 109 12.74 -7.85 -25.99
C GLU A 109 11.74 -8.93 -25.51
N ARG A 110 11.91 -10.19 -25.91
CA ARG A 110 10.94 -11.26 -25.62
C ARG A 110 11.40 -12.16 -24.49
N LEU A 111 10.55 -12.35 -23.48
CA LEU A 111 10.81 -13.26 -22.37
C LEU A 111 10.79 -14.74 -22.79
N GLN A 112 11.92 -15.44 -22.74
CA GLN A 112 11.94 -16.86 -23.08
C GLN A 112 11.58 -17.72 -21.88
N SER A 113 12.27 -17.50 -20.75
CA SER A 113 12.00 -18.22 -19.52
C SER A 113 12.42 -17.46 -18.27
N VAL A 114 11.76 -17.75 -17.15
CA VAL A 114 12.15 -17.32 -15.81
C VAL A 114 12.30 -18.56 -14.94
N ARG A 115 13.42 -18.69 -14.24
CA ARG A 115 13.62 -19.71 -13.22
C ARG A 115 13.92 -19.03 -11.89
N ILE A 116 13.16 -19.40 -10.87
CA ILE A 116 13.34 -18.90 -9.52
C ILE A 116 13.66 -20.09 -8.65
N THR A 117 14.84 -20.12 -8.06
CA THR A 117 15.22 -21.14 -7.07
C THR A 117 15.43 -20.49 -5.73
N GLY A 118 15.19 -21.21 -4.65
CA GLY A 118 15.52 -20.70 -3.34
C GLY A 118 15.65 -21.77 -2.28
N ASP A 119 16.32 -21.40 -1.20
CA ASP A 119 16.37 -22.20 0.01
C ASP A 119 16.18 -21.36 1.26
N TYR A 120 15.31 -21.84 2.13
CA TYR A 120 15.04 -21.27 3.44
C TYR A 120 15.64 -22.16 4.51
N GLN A 121 16.21 -21.54 5.53
CA GLN A 121 16.72 -22.17 6.73
C GLN A 121 16.18 -21.43 7.95
N GLY A 122 15.47 -22.15 8.83
CA GLY A 122 14.99 -21.59 10.09
C GLY A 122 16.07 -21.46 11.19
N PRO A 123 15.74 -20.83 12.33
CA PRO A 123 16.65 -20.60 13.44
C PRO A 123 17.01 -21.90 14.19
N LYS A 124 18.09 -21.83 14.98
CA LYS A 124 18.52 -22.90 15.91
C LYS A 124 17.51 -23.04 17.07
N PRO A 125 17.40 -24.23 17.72
CA PRO A 125 18.18 -25.45 17.53
C PRO A 125 17.66 -26.37 16.39
N PHE A 126 16.46 -26.15 15.87
CA PHE A 126 15.82 -27.04 14.87
C PHE A 126 16.06 -26.66 13.40
N ARG A 127 17.16 -25.95 13.10
CA ARG A 127 17.52 -25.47 11.74
C ARG A 127 17.40 -26.57 10.68
N GLY A 128 17.89 -27.77 10.98
CA GLY A 128 17.86 -28.90 10.03
C GLY A 128 16.47 -29.48 9.76
N LEU A 129 15.45 -29.17 10.57
CA LEU A 129 14.06 -29.59 10.36
C LEU A 129 13.24 -28.51 9.66
N ARG A 130 13.71 -27.27 9.64
CA ARG A 130 13.06 -26.09 9.06
C ARG A 130 13.76 -25.65 7.77
N ARG A 131 14.17 -26.62 6.95
CA ARG A 131 14.79 -26.36 5.64
C ARG A 131 13.79 -26.64 4.53
N VAL A 132 13.48 -25.62 3.75
CA VAL A 132 12.63 -25.71 2.57
C VAL A 132 13.46 -25.28 1.37
N ARG A 133 13.39 -26.03 0.28
CA ARG A 133 13.90 -25.61 -1.02
C ARG A 133 12.74 -25.45 -1.98
N TRP A 134 12.78 -24.45 -2.84
CA TRP A 134 11.80 -24.30 -3.90
C TRP A 134 12.48 -24.01 -5.23
N GLU A 135 11.78 -24.38 -6.30
CA GLU A 135 12.15 -24.13 -7.67
C GLU A 135 10.88 -23.86 -8.47
N GLY A 136 10.75 -22.65 -8.97
CA GLY A 136 9.74 -22.23 -9.94
C GLY A 136 10.37 -22.08 -11.31
N ASN A 137 9.65 -22.48 -12.36
CA ASN A 137 10.06 -22.27 -13.74
C ASN A 137 8.84 -21.86 -14.56
N LEU A 138 8.96 -20.76 -15.30
CA LEU A 138 8.05 -20.28 -16.31
C LEU A 138 8.76 -20.33 -17.66
N ARG A 139 8.26 -21.14 -18.58
CA ARG A 139 8.69 -21.21 -19.98
C ARG A 139 7.66 -20.49 -20.80
N ALA A 140 7.91 -19.21 -21.04
CA ALA A 140 6.91 -18.35 -21.62
C ALA A 140 6.64 -18.75 -23.08
N GLU A 141 7.64 -19.04 -23.91
CA GLU A 141 7.38 -19.53 -25.30
C GLU A 141 6.48 -20.78 -25.34
N GLU A 142 6.77 -21.79 -24.51
CA GLU A 142 5.97 -23.02 -24.44
C GLU A 142 4.52 -22.76 -24.00
N TRP A 143 4.28 -21.73 -23.18
CA TRP A 143 2.93 -21.36 -22.74
C TRP A 143 2.05 -20.82 -23.86
N TRP A 144 2.63 -20.03 -24.78
CA TRP A 144 1.89 -19.44 -25.90
C TRP A 144 1.92 -20.28 -27.19
N ALA A 145 2.93 -21.12 -27.40
CA ALA A 145 3.15 -21.82 -28.67
C ALA A 145 2.12 -22.91 -29.00
N ALA A 146 1.67 -23.72 -28.02
CA ALA A 146 0.68 -24.77 -28.30
C ALA A 146 -0.18 -25.14 -27.08
N PRO A 147 -1.52 -25.23 -27.23
CA PRO A 147 -2.35 -25.88 -26.22
C PRO A 147 -1.99 -27.37 -26.13
N ASP A 148 -2.04 -27.91 -24.91
CA ASP A 148 -1.73 -29.32 -24.60
C ASP A 148 -0.25 -29.71 -24.77
N ALA A 149 0.68 -28.79 -24.47
CA ALA A 149 2.10 -29.11 -24.35
C ALA A 149 2.35 -30.32 -23.41
N LYS A 150 3.25 -31.21 -23.82
CA LYS A 150 3.59 -32.44 -23.07
C LYS A 150 4.25 -32.14 -21.72
N THR A 151 4.94 -31.01 -21.64
CA THR A 151 5.60 -30.47 -20.43
C THR A 151 4.75 -29.32 -19.90
N SER A 152 4.62 -29.19 -18.58
CA SER A 152 3.96 -28.03 -17.97
C SER A 152 4.85 -26.80 -18.12
N PRO A 153 4.45 -25.76 -18.89
CA PRO A 153 5.29 -24.58 -19.11
C PRO A 153 5.51 -23.78 -17.82
N ILE A 154 4.59 -23.93 -16.85
CA ILE A 154 4.77 -23.40 -15.50
C ILE A 154 4.89 -24.58 -14.54
N SER A 155 5.95 -24.58 -13.73
CA SER A 155 6.16 -25.58 -12.69
C SER A 155 6.67 -24.94 -11.41
N LEU A 156 6.22 -25.47 -10.28
CA LEU A 156 6.68 -25.11 -8.95
C LEU A 156 6.95 -26.41 -8.18
N ARG A 157 8.19 -26.58 -7.74
CA ARG A 157 8.61 -27.69 -6.91
C ARG A 157 9.06 -27.17 -5.57
N VAL A 158 8.44 -27.64 -4.50
CA VAL A 158 8.82 -27.36 -3.12
C VAL A 158 9.27 -28.66 -2.46
N VAL A 159 10.46 -28.64 -1.89
CA VAL A 159 11.09 -29.78 -1.22
C VAL A 159 11.34 -29.40 0.22
N HIS A 160 10.62 -30.05 1.11
CA HIS A 160 10.87 -30.06 2.54
C HIS A 160 11.54 -31.39 2.95
N ARG A 161 12.09 -31.44 4.16
CA ARG A 161 12.70 -32.67 4.69
C ARG A 161 11.74 -33.85 4.77
N PHE A 162 10.47 -33.59 5.07
CA PHE A 162 9.45 -34.62 5.28
C PHE A 162 8.53 -34.83 4.07
N ALA A 163 8.47 -33.87 3.16
CA ALA A 163 7.54 -33.90 2.05
C ALA A 163 8.08 -33.11 0.86
N SER A 164 7.63 -33.48 -0.33
CA SER A 164 7.80 -32.66 -1.53
C SER A 164 6.45 -32.44 -2.18
N ALA A 165 6.24 -31.21 -2.64
CA ALA A 165 5.13 -30.82 -3.48
C ALA A 165 5.67 -30.43 -4.86
N GLU A 166 5.03 -30.91 -5.91
CA GLU A 166 5.29 -30.49 -7.28
C GLU A 166 3.95 -30.06 -7.87
N MET A 167 3.89 -28.85 -8.41
CA MET A 167 2.74 -28.30 -9.09
C MET A 167 3.16 -27.97 -10.52
N GLY A 168 2.42 -28.48 -11.49
CA GLY A 168 2.58 -28.12 -12.90
C GLY A 168 1.29 -27.51 -13.42
N ILE A 169 1.39 -26.42 -14.16
CA ILE A 169 0.25 -25.77 -14.82
C ILE A 169 0.51 -25.82 -16.33
N ALA A 170 -0.47 -26.31 -17.07
CA ALA A 170 -0.43 -26.37 -18.53
C ALA A 170 -1.73 -25.83 -19.11
N ARG A 171 -1.63 -25.11 -20.22
CA ARG A 171 -2.79 -24.72 -21.03
C ARG A 171 -3.29 -25.92 -21.81
N ARG A 172 -4.60 -26.14 -21.77
CA ARG A 172 -5.32 -27.10 -22.60
C ARG A 172 -5.91 -26.40 -23.82
N LYS A 173 -6.49 -27.18 -24.73
CA LYS A 173 -7.43 -26.66 -25.71
C LYS A 173 -8.46 -25.71 -25.06
N ASP A 174 -8.47 -24.48 -25.57
CA ASP A 174 -9.36 -23.41 -25.12
C ASP A 174 -10.83 -23.79 -25.29
N LYS A 175 -11.67 -23.25 -24.42
CA LYS A 175 -13.12 -23.42 -24.47
C LYS A 175 -13.78 -22.06 -24.41
N HIS A 176 -14.71 -21.79 -25.32
CA HIS A 176 -15.50 -20.54 -25.35
C HIS A 176 -14.63 -19.26 -25.33
N GLY A 177 -13.48 -19.27 -26.02
CA GLY A 177 -12.55 -18.13 -26.04
C GLY A 177 -11.79 -17.90 -24.72
N ARG A 178 -11.93 -18.80 -23.73
CA ARG A 178 -11.16 -18.80 -22.49
C ARG A 178 -10.10 -19.90 -22.50
N TRP A 179 -8.97 -19.62 -21.85
CA TRP A 179 -7.93 -20.60 -21.65
C TRP A 179 -8.34 -21.58 -20.57
N SER A 180 -8.35 -22.86 -20.91
CA SER A 180 -8.55 -23.91 -19.90
C SER A 180 -7.18 -24.31 -19.36
N LEU A 181 -6.93 -24.05 -18.08
CA LEU A 181 -5.70 -24.46 -17.43
C LEU A 181 -5.90 -25.78 -16.71
N ARG A 182 -4.92 -26.67 -16.81
CA ARG A 182 -4.83 -27.88 -16.01
C ARG A 182 -3.70 -27.74 -15.01
N THR A 183 -4.07 -27.69 -13.74
CA THR A 183 -3.13 -27.75 -12.62
C THR A 183 -3.01 -29.19 -12.15
N THR A 184 -1.80 -29.72 -12.12
CA THR A 184 -1.48 -31.04 -11.56
C THR A 184 -0.59 -30.85 -10.34
N THR A 185 -1.05 -31.28 -9.18
CA THR A 185 -0.27 -31.25 -7.93
C THR A 185 0.07 -32.68 -7.51
N ARG A 186 1.34 -32.92 -7.23
CA ARG A 186 1.85 -34.19 -6.68
C ARG A 186 2.43 -33.92 -5.30
N LEU A 187 1.97 -34.70 -4.33
CA LEU A 187 2.46 -34.67 -2.96
C LEU A 187 3.09 -36.03 -2.63
N ALA A 188 4.34 -36.00 -2.17
CA ALA A 188 5.08 -37.18 -1.75
C ALA A 188 5.74 -36.94 -0.40
N GLY A 189 5.83 -37.99 0.43
CA GLY A 189 6.66 -37.96 1.64
C GLY A 189 8.13 -38.22 1.28
N ARG A 190 9.08 -37.69 2.07
CA ARG A 190 10.52 -38.03 1.99
C ARG A 190 11.02 -38.38 3.40
N SER A 191 12.05 -39.24 3.50
CA SER A 191 12.74 -39.71 4.73
C SER A 191 12.15 -40.96 5.42
N LEU A 192 12.88 -41.49 6.42
CA LEU A 192 12.51 -42.62 7.31
C LEU A 192 11.17 -42.40 8.05
N LEU A 193 10.72 -41.16 8.19
CA LEU A 193 9.41 -40.79 8.76
C LEU A 193 8.30 -40.72 7.70
N TRP A 194 8.55 -41.21 6.47
CA TRP A 194 7.53 -41.34 5.42
C TRP A 194 6.22 -41.95 5.93
N PRO A 195 6.19 -43.00 6.77
CA PRO A 195 4.92 -43.54 7.25
C PRO A 195 4.08 -42.49 8.00
N ILE A 196 4.71 -41.70 8.86
CA ILE A 196 4.03 -40.65 9.64
C ILE A 196 3.59 -39.50 8.73
N ALA A 197 4.47 -39.05 7.83
CA ALA A 197 4.13 -38.01 6.86
C ALA A 197 2.99 -38.45 5.92
N ALA A 198 2.97 -39.72 5.50
CA ALA A 198 1.92 -40.29 4.67
C ALA A 198 0.58 -40.35 5.41
N VAL A 199 0.58 -40.75 6.69
CA VAL A 199 -0.63 -40.75 7.53
C VAL A 199 -1.14 -39.32 7.75
N TRP A 200 -0.25 -38.38 8.08
CA TRP A 200 -0.64 -36.97 8.24
C TRP A 200 -1.20 -36.36 6.95
N LEU A 201 -0.54 -36.61 5.81
CA LEU A 201 -1.00 -36.17 4.50
C LEU A 201 -2.33 -36.82 4.12
N ALA A 202 -2.55 -38.10 4.46
CA ALA A 202 -3.81 -38.78 4.22
C ALA A 202 -4.94 -38.18 5.08
N ALA A 203 -4.69 -37.97 6.37
CA ALA A 203 -5.64 -37.38 7.31
C ALA A 203 -6.02 -35.93 6.96
N ASN A 204 -5.05 -35.15 6.47
CA ASN A 204 -5.27 -33.75 6.09
C ASN A 204 -5.52 -33.56 4.58
N ARG A 205 -5.60 -34.64 3.80
CA ARG A 205 -5.71 -34.58 2.33
C ARG A 205 -6.88 -33.72 1.92
N SER A 206 -8.07 -33.97 2.48
CA SER A 206 -9.29 -33.23 2.14
C SER A 206 -9.14 -31.73 2.45
N ARG A 207 -8.55 -31.38 3.60
CA ARG A 207 -8.33 -30.00 4.02
C ARG A 207 -7.33 -29.28 3.11
N ILE A 208 -6.21 -29.92 2.78
CA ILE A 208 -5.18 -29.38 1.89
C ILE A 208 -5.76 -29.19 0.49
N LEU A 209 -6.46 -30.20 -0.04
CA LEU A 209 -7.07 -30.11 -1.37
C LEU A 209 -8.17 -29.05 -1.43
N ARG A 210 -8.99 -28.94 -0.39
CA ARG A 210 -9.99 -27.87 -0.30
C ARG A 210 -9.34 -26.50 -0.30
N LYS A 211 -8.29 -26.28 0.48
CA LYS A 211 -7.56 -25.01 0.52
C LYS A 211 -6.87 -24.68 -0.81
N LEU A 212 -6.31 -25.68 -1.48
CA LEU A 212 -5.77 -25.50 -2.83
C LEU A 212 -6.86 -25.17 -3.85
N ASP A 213 -8.03 -25.82 -3.78
CA ASP A 213 -9.15 -25.55 -4.68
C ASP A 213 -9.74 -24.15 -4.45
N GLU A 214 -9.97 -23.77 -3.18
CA GLU A 214 -10.37 -22.41 -2.77
C GLU A 214 -9.37 -21.37 -3.31
N GLY A 215 -8.07 -21.58 -3.09
CA GLY A 215 -7.03 -20.65 -3.55
C GLY A 215 -6.92 -20.56 -5.08
N LEU A 216 -7.01 -21.68 -5.79
CA LEU A 216 -7.02 -21.70 -7.26
C LEU A 216 -8.27 -21.05 -7.84
N ALA A 217 -9.44 -21.28 -7.24
CA ALA A 217 -10.69 -20.65 -7.65
C ALA A 217 -10.64 -19.13 -7.41
N GLN A 218 -10.11 -18.70 -6.26
CA GLN A 218 -9.93 -17.28 -5.93
C GLN A 218 -8.93 -16.62 -6.89
N ALA A 219 -7.79 -17.26 -7.17
CA ALA A 219 -6.80 -16.77 -8.11
C ALA A 219 -7.36 -16.68 -9.54
N ALA A 220 -8.12 -17.68 -9.99
CA ALA A 220 -8.77 -17.65 -11.29
C ALA A 220 -9.86 -16.57 -11.37
N SER A 221 -10.64 -16.38 -10.31
CA SER A 221 -11.63 -15.31 -10.22
C SER A 221 -10.98 -13.94 -10.30
N ALA A 222 -9.93 -13.70 -9.51
CA ALA A 222 -9.15 -12.46 -9.53
C ALA A 222 -8.53 -12.22 -10.91
N TRP A 223 -7.93 -13.25 -11.51
CA TRP A 223 -7.41 -13.17 -12.87
C TRP A 223 -8.48 -12.78 -13.89
N ASN A 224 -9.65 -13.42 -13.84
CA ASN A 224 -10.75 -13.17 -14.77
C ASN A 224 -11.38 -11.79 -14.59
N ALA A 225 -11.39 -11.26 -13.37
CA ALA A 225 -11.84 -9.91 -13.09
C ALA A 225 -10.86 -8.88 -13.68
N GLU A 226 -9.54 -9.11 -13.52
CA GLU A 226 -8.55 -8.07 -13.72
C GLU A 226 -7.75 -8.14 -15.01
N VAL A 227 -7.29 -9.31 -15.42
CA VAL A 227 -6.41 -9.44 -16.58
C VAL A 227 -7.05 -8.97 -17.89
N PRO A 228 -8.36 -9.19 -18.15
CA PRO A 228 -9.01 -8.59 -19.32
C PRO A 228 -9.01 -7.06 -19.30
N ARG A 229 -9.13 -6.45 -18.12
CA ARG A 229 -9.11 -4.99 -17.97
C ARG A 229 -7.68 -4.47 -18.18
N MET A 230 -6.68 -5.17 -17.64
CA MET A 230 -5.26 -4.89 -17.90
C MET A 230 -4.94 -4.94 -19.39
N ALA A 231 -5.33 -6.03 -20.05
CA ALA A 231 -5.09 -6.25 -21.48
C ALA A 231 -5.69 -5.15 -22.37
N LYS A 232 -6.82 -4.55 -21.94
CA LYS A 232 -7.45 -3.42 -22.65
C LYS A 232 -6.76 -2.08 -22.39
N ARG A 233 -6.25 -1.85 -21.17
CA ARG A 233 -5.60 -0.59 -20.80
C ARG A 233 -4.15 -0.50 -21.26
N GLY A 234 -3.45 -1.63 -21.36
CA GLY A 234 -2.01 -1.67 -21.59
C GLY A 234 -1.22 -1.11 -20.41
N LEU A 235 0.07 -0.85 -20.63
CA LEU A 235 0.89 -0.08 -19.69
C LEU A 235 0.48 1.39 -19.78
N GLN A 236 0.04 1.97 -18.66
CA GLN A 236 -0.23 3.39 -18.55
C GLN A 236 0.73 4.01 -17.54
N GLU A 237 1.51 5.00 -17.96
CA GLU A 237 2.45 5.71 -17.08
C GLU A 237 1.74 6.59 -16.03
N ARG A 238 0.44 6.81 -16.22
CA ARG A 238 -0.47 7.57 -15.36
C ARG A 238 -1.69 6.74 -15.04
N LEU A 239 -2.03 6.65 -13.76
CA LEU A 239 -3.25 5.99 -13.29
C LEU A 239 -4.27 7.05 -12.87
N GLU A 240 -5.45 6.97 -13.47
CA GLU A 240 -6.55 7.86 -13.16
C GLU A 240 -7.72 7.09 -12.53
N PHE A 241 -8.16 7.58 -11.38
CA PHE A 241 -9.27 7.05 -10.62
C PHE A 241 -10.35 8.13 -10.50
N GLU A 242 -11.54 7.85 -11.03
CA GLU A 242 -12.73 8.68 -10.82
C GLU A 242 -13.75 7.89 -10.00
N HIS A 243 -14.35 8.56 -9.02
CA HIS A 243 -15.50 8.08 -8.28
C HIS A 243 -16.44 9.23 -7.94
N ARG A 244 -17.74 8.93 -7.79
CA ARG A 244 -18.75 9.91 -7.41
C ARG A 244 -19.48 9.43 -6.17
N ILE A 245 -19.63 10.34 -5.21
CA ILE A 245 -20.33 10.11 -3.96
C ILE A 245 -21.46 11.13 -3.80
N SER A 246 -22.49 10.76 -3.04
CA SER A 246 -23.54 11.69 -2.62
C SER A 246 -23.35 12.06 -1.16
N LEU A 247 -23.29 13.36 -0.87
CA LEU A 247 -23.16 13.92 0.47
C LEU A 247 -24.42 14.70 0.83
N LYS A 248 -24.82 14.69 2.10
CA LYS A 248 -25.83 15.61 2.58
C LYS A 248 -25.28 17.03 2.48
N ALA A 249 -26.06 17.90 1.85
CA ALA A 249 -25.71 19.30 1.72
C ALA A 249 -25.75 20.01 3.08
N VAL A 250 -24.78 20.89 3.33
CA VAL A 250 -24.78 21.83 4.45
C VAL A 250 -24.72 23.25 3.93
N SER A 251 -25.53 24.13 4.52
CA SER A 251 -25.48 25.54 4.13
C SER A 251 -24.15 26.14 4.56
N ARG A 252 -23.72 27.16 3.81
CA ARG A 252 -22.53 27.94 4.15
C ARG A 252 -22.65 28.53 5.56
N GLU A 253 -23.82 29.10 5.88
CA GLU A 253 -24.11 29.67 7.20
C GLU A 253 -23.94 28.64 8.32
N TRP A 254 -24.45 27.42 8.15
CA TRP A 254 -24.27 26.36 9.14
C TRP A 254 -22.79 26.04 9.37
N ALA A 255 -22.00 25.95 8.30
CA ALA A 255 -20.57 25.67 8.40
C ALA A 255 -19.78 26.83 9.05
N GLU A 256 -20.09 28.08 8.68
CA GLU A 256 -19.49 29.28 9.28
C GLU A 256 -19.78 29.35 10.79
N THR A 257 -21.03 29.10 11.19
CA THR A 257 -21.41 29.04 12.61
C THR A 257 -20.70 27.88 13.33
N TYR A 258 -20.67 26.68 12.75
CA TYR A 258 -20.02 25.53 13.37
C TYR A 258 -18.55 25.79 13.67
N VAL A 259 -17.80 26.37 12.72
CA VAL A 259 -16.37 26.68 12.91
C VAL A 259 -16.18 27.78 13.96
N ALA A 260 -17.02 28.81 13.96
CA ALA A 260 -16.96 29.88 14.94
C ALA A 260 -17.26 29.39 16.38
N GLU A 261 -18.26 28.53 16.54
CA GLU A 261 -18.62 27.92 17.83
C GLU A 261 -17.55 26.94 18.29
N LEU A 262 -17.03 26.10 17.39
CA LEU A 262 -15.93 25.19 17.72
C LEU A 262 -14.68 25.96 18.17
N HIS A 263 -14.37 27.07 17.50
CA HIS A 263 -13.29 27.96 17.90
C HIS A 263 -13.53 28.52 19.32
N GLN A 264 -14.72 29.10 19.58
CA GLN A 264 -15.09 29.67 20.88
C GLN A 264 -15.09 28.62 22.00
N GLY A 265 -15.69 27.46 21.77
CA GLY A 265 -15.72 26.36 22.74
C GLY A 265 -14.32 25.83 23.02
N THR A 266 -13.43 25.79 22.02
CA THR A 266 -12.01 25.49 22.23
C THR A 266 -11.35 26.55 23.12
N GLU A 267 -11.66 27.84 22.97
CA GLU A 267 -11.15 28.89 23.87
C GLU A 267 -11.63 28.72 25.32
N GLY A 268 -12.86 28.25 25.49
CA GLY A 268 -13.50 28.01 26.78
C GLY A 268 -12.97 26.79 27.55
N LEU A 269 -12.13 25.95 26.92
CA LEU A 269 -11.59 24.76 27.58
C LEU A 269 -10.73 25.12 28.80
N VAL A 270 -11.04 24.50 29.93
CA VAL A 270 -10.38 24.75 31.21
C VAL A 270 -9.23 23.78 31.40
N PHE A 271 -8.06 24.31 31.76
CA PHE A 271 -6.89 23.52 32.14
C PHE A 271 -6.64 23.62 33.64
N ASP A 272 -6.62 22.48 34.35
CA ASP A 272 -6.15 22.39 35.73
C ASP A 272 -4.72 21.87 35.77
N LYS A 273 -3.83 22.56 36.50
CA LYS A 273 -2.40 22.21 36.60
C LYS A 273 -1.73 21.88 35.26
N ARG A 274 -2.12 22.60 34.20
CA ARG A 274 -1.67 22.41 32.79
C ARG A 274 -2.20 21.16 32.08
N HIS A 275 -3.10 20.40 32.67
CA HIS A 275 -3.82 19.34 31.97
C HIS A 275 -5.22 19.84 31.62
N LEU A 276 -5.70 19.48 30.43
CA LEU A 276 -7.09 19.72 30.07
C LEU A 276 -7.96 19.00 31.11
N PHE A 277 -8.91 19.74 31.71
CA PHE A 277 -9.73 19.21 32.80
C PHE A 277 -10.46 17.94 32.34
N LYS A 278 -10.10 16.81 32.95
CA LYS A 278 -10.50 15.47 32.51
C LYS A 278 -11.84 15.05 33.10
N SER A 279 -12.69 14.46 32.27
CA SER A 279 -13.53 13.34 32.71
C SER A 279 -12.62 12.12 32.95
N PRO A 280 -12.79 11.33 34.02
CA PRO A 280 -11.95 10.16 34.31
C PRO A 280 -11.92 9.08 33.20
N GLU A 281 -12.77 9.19 32.18
CA GLU A 281 -12.90 8.23 31.06
C GLU A 281 -12.24 8.67 29.74
N SER A 282 -11.62 9.85 29.67
CA SER A 282 -11.03 10.40 28.43
C SER A 282 -9.90 9.50 27.86
N THR A 283 -9.87 9.25 26.54
CA THR A 283 -8.79 8.51 25.87
C THR A 283 -7.58 9.37 25.56
N TYR A 284 -7.67 10.69 25.70
CA TYR A 284 -6.56 11.60 25.42
C TYR A 284 -6.09 12.30 26.69
N ASP A 285 -4.78 12.32 26.92
CA ASP A 285 -4.14 13.22 27.86
C ASP A 285 -3.56 14.41 27.10
N VAL A 286 -4.17 15.59 27.27
CA VAL A 286 -3.72 16.83 26.66
C VAL A 286 -3.05 17.68 27.73
N GLN A 287 -1.74 17.87 27.60
CA GLN A 287 -0.93 18.65 28.50
C GLN A 287 -0.43 19.93 27.83
N LEU A 288 -0.71 21.09 28.42
CA LEU A 288 -0.14 22.37 28.03
C LEU A 288 1.31 22.48 28.53
N LEU A 289 2.26 22.31 27.63
CA LEU A 289 3.69 22.38 27.96
C LEU A 289 4.19 23.82 28.11
N LYS A 290 3.74 24.72 27.23
CA LYS A 290 4.23 26.11 27.15
C LYS A 290 3.13 27.04 26.65
N GLY A 291 3.20 28.31 27.08
CA GLY A 291 2.33 29.39 26.62
C GLY A 291 1.02 29.47 27.41
N LYS A 292 0.11 30.30 26.92
CA LYS A 292 -1.28 30.36 27.39
C LYS A 292 -2.12 29.52 26.45
N HIS A 293 -3.16 28.86 26.98
CA HIS A 293 -4.10 28.09 26.17
C HIS A 293 -4.51 28.87 24.91
N ILE A 294 -4.39 28.23 23.74
CA ILE A 294 -4.69 28.63 22.36
C ILE A 294 -4.07 29.95 21.89
N ARG A 295 -3.21 30.58 22.68
CA ARG A 295 -2.52 31.78 22.21
C ARG A 295 -1.37 31.40 21.27
N PRO A 296 -1.03 32.26 20.30
CA PRO A 296 0.16 32.07 19.48
C PRO A 296 1.40 31.77 20.35
N GLY A 297 2.11 30.70 19.99
CA GLY A 297 3.25 30.15 20.75
C GLY A 297 2.87 29.12 21.82
N ALA A 298 1.59 28.78 22.01
CA ALA A 298 1.16 27.69 22.88
C ALA A 298 1.68 26.33 22.36
N ARG A 299 2.11 25.46 23.27
CA ARG A 299 2.55 24.11 22.95
C ARG A 299 1.86 23.09 23.83
N TYR A 300 1.33 22.05 23.21
CA TYR A 300 0.65 20.94 23.85
C TYR A 300 1.36 19.63 23.54
N ARG A 301 1.16 18.66 24.43
CA ARG A 301 1.47 17.26 24.20
C ARG A 301 0.20 16.45 24.37
N ILE A 302 -0.15 15.68 23.34
CA ILE A 302 -1.33 14.83 23.29
C ILE A 302 -0.85 13.38 23.33
N THR A 303 -1.26 12.64 24.36
CA THR A 303 -0.94 11.22 24.53
C THR A 303 -2.23 10.40 24.50
N LEU A 304 -2.29 9.33 23.70
CA LEU A 304 -3.40 8.39 23.77
C LEU A 304 -3.24 7.51 25.02
N ALA A 305 -4.20 7.57 25.93
CA ALA A 305 -4.32 6.63 27.04
C ALA A 305 -4.68 5.24 26.49
N PRO A 306 -3.93 4.17 26.81
CA PRO A 306 -4.25 2.84 26.35
C PRO A 306 -5.56 2.36 26.97
N LYS A 307 -6.62 2.23 26.15
CA LYS A 307 -7.93 1.75 26.61
C LYS A 307 -7.92 0.28 27.07
N THR A 308 -6.95 -0.54 26.64
CA THR A 308 -6.76 -1.93 27.09
C THR A 308 -5.30 -2.36 26.91
N SER A 309 -4.71 -3.01 27.92
CA SER A 309 -3.26 -3.27 28.05
C SER A 309 -2.68 -4.38 27.15
N THR A 310 -3.28 -4.70 26.00
CA THR A 310 -2.88 -5.87 25.21
C THR A 310 -2.21 -5.56 23.87
N SER A 311 -2.25 -4.32 23.36
CA SER A 311 -1.46 -3.95 22.18
C SER A 311 -0.19 -3.21 22.61
N LYS A 312 0.96 -3.81 22.31
CA LYS A 312 2.31 -3.30 22.58
C LYS A 312 2.74 -2.14 21.66
N ASP A 313 1.79 -1.48 21.00
CA ASP A 313 2.02 -0.26 20.22
C ASP A 313 1.91 0.93 21.17
N GLU A 314 3.04 1.30 21.79
CA GLU A 314 3.20 2.60 22.42
C GLU A 314 3.08 3.67 21.32
N ARG A 315 1.86 4.19 21.10
CA ARG A 315 1.67 5.33 20.21
C ARG A 315 2.43 6.51 20.81
N LYS A 316 3.47 6.97 20.10
CA LYS A 316 4.28 8.12 20.51
C LYS A 316 3.40 9.36 20.71
N PRO A 317 3.73 10.23 21.68
CA PRO A 317 2.99 11.46 21.92
C PRO A 317 3.05 12.39 20.70
N LEU A 318 1.98 13.15 20.50
CA LEU A 318 1.86 14.17 19.46
C LEU A 318 2.06 15.54 20.11
N ASP A 319 3.11 16.24 19.71
CA ASP A 319 3.35 17.63 20.10
C ASP A 319 2.61 18.56 19.14
N VAL A 320 1.89 19.55 19.69
CA VAL A 320 1.05 20.48 18.93
C VAL A 320 1.46 21.91 19.28
N HIS A 321 1.66 22.74 18.27
CA HIS A 321 2.05 24.14 18.36
C HIS A 321 0.99 25.03 17.72
N VAL A 322 0.53 26.04 18.45
CA VAL A 322 -0.40 27.04 17.93
C VAL A 322 0.40 28.20 17.35
N ALA A 323 0.46 28.30 16.03
CA ALA A 323 1.17 29.36 15.32
C ALA A 323 0.32 30.63 15.20
N ALA A 324 -0.98 30.49 14.96
CA ALA A 324 -1.95 31.58 14.91
C ALA A 324 -3.32 31.10 15.43
N TRP A 325 -4.07 32.00 16.08
CA TRP A 325 -5.40 31.70 16.60
C TRP A 325 -6.20 33.00 16.75
N GLU A 326 -7.00 33.33 15.75
CA GLU A 326 -7.75 34.58 15.63
C GLU A 326 -9.13 34.31 15.04
N LEU A 327 -10.18 34.79 15.70
CA LEU A 327 -11.57 34.56 15.26
C LEU A 327 -11.84 35.12 13.86
N ASP A 328 -11.33 36.32 13.59
CA ASP A 328 -11.51 37.06 12.33
C ASP A 328 -10.25 37.03 11.43
N GLY A 329 -9.28 36.19 11.78
CA GLY A 329 -7.98 36.11 11.11
C GLY A 329 -7.47 34.68 11.01
N PRO A 330 -6.18 34.49 10.65
CA PRO A 330 -5.64 33.17 10.39
C PRO A 330 -5.58 32.34 11.68
N ASN A 331 -5.94 31.06 11.55
CA ASN A 331 -5.75 30.05 12.59
C ASN A 331 -4.86 28.97 12.02
N ARG A 332 -3.71 28.73 12.66
CA ARG A 332 -2.73 27.75 12.21
C ARG A 332 -2.25 26.92 13.37
N ILE A 333 -2.41 25.62 13.25
CA ILE A 333 -1.89 24.62 14.18
C ILE A 333 -0.86 23.78 13.45
N GLU A 334 0.28 23.59 14.08
CA GLU A 334 1.35 22.71 13.61
C GLU A 334 1.45 21.54 14.59
N PHE A 335 1.73 20.35 14.10
CA PHE A 335 1.87 19.17 14.93
C PHE A 335 3.06 18.34 14.47
N ALA A 336 3.74 17.70 15.41
CA ALA A 336 4.87 16.82 15.14
C ALA A 336 4.89 15.68 16.15
N ARG A 337 5.41 14.51 15.76
CA ARG A 337 5.77 13.46 16.70
C ARG A 337 7.17 13.71 17.25
N GLU A 338 7.46 13.16 18.43
CA GLU A 338 8.69 13.42 19.21
C GLU A 338 10.00 13.07 18.48
N ASP A 339 9.95 12.24 17.43
CA ASP A 339 11.10 11.93 16.56
C ASP A 339 11.22 12.85 15.33
N GLU A 340 10.33 13.84 15.19
CA GLU A 340 10.14 14.69 14.01
C GLU A 340 9.92 13.92 12.70
N ALA A 341 9.78 12.59 12.77
CA ALA A 341 9.60 11.74 11.61
C ALA A 341 8.24 12.00 10.94
N GLN A 342 7.27 12.49 11.71
CA GLN A 342 5.98 12.94 11.23
C GLN A 342 5.71 14.36 11.72
N ALA A 343 5.49 15.28 10.79
CA ALA A 343 5.11 16.65 11.05
C ALA A 343 3.95 17.07 10.14
N GLY A 344 3.18 18.06 10.53
CA GLY A 344 2.10 18.58 9.72
C GLY A 344 1.51 19.85 10.28
N TRP A 345 0.56 20.40 9.55
CA TRP A 345 -0.11 21.63 9.90
C TRP A 345 -1.50 21.68 9.29
N VAL A 346 -2.39 22.44 9.93
CA VAL A 346 -3.71 22.80 9.42
C VAL A 346 -3.87 24.30 9.60
N GLU A 347 -4.40 24.96 8.58
CA GLU A 347 -4.61 26.40 8.52
C GLU A 347 -5.99 26.71 7.98
N ILE A 348 -6.69 27.63 8.63
CA ILE A 348 -7.90 28.28 8.11
C ILE A 348 -7.69 29.79 8.14
N ASP A 349 -8.19 30.50 7.13
CA ASP A 349 -8.01 31.95 6.99
C ASP A 349 -8.85 32.79 7.96
N SER A 350 -10.00 32.26 8.39
CA SER A 350 -10.88 32.84 9.41
C SER A 350 -11.76 31.76 10.03
N ALA A 351 -11.96 31.80 11.35
CA ALA A 351 -12.93 30.93 12.00
C ALA A 351 -14.37 31.41 11.83
N ARG A 352 -14.59 32.73 11.76
CA ARG A 352 -15.94 33.31 11.55
C ARG A 352 -16.42 33.17 10.11
N ARG A 353 -15.53 33.34 9.13
CA ARG A 353 -15.85 33.28 7.70
C ARG A 353 -14.78 32.53 6.92
N PRO A 354 -14.64 31.22 7.16
CA PRO A 354 -13.64 30.42 6.47
C PRO A 354 -13.87 30.45 4.96
N THR A 355 -12.90 30.98 4.23
CA THR A 355 -12.88 30.95 2.76
C THR A 355 -11.84 29.96 2.23
N LEU A 356 -10.81 29.67 3.03
CA LEU A 356 -9.71 28.82 2.64
C LEU A 356 -9.30 27.89 3.79
N VAL A 357 -9.20 26.61 3.49
CA VAL A 357 -8.63 25.61 4.40
C VAL A 357 -7.42 25.01 3.73
N ARG A 358 -6.32 24.91 4.46
CA ARG A 358 -5.10 24.25 4.01
C ARG A 358 -4.62 23.26 5.05
N ALA A 359 -4.04 22.17 4.59
CA ALA A 359 -3.37 21.22 5.46
C ALA A 359 -2.12 20.71 4.75
N GLY A 360 -1.10 20.37 5.53
CA GLY A 360 0.07 19.69 5.03
C GLY A 360 0.55 18.66 6.03
N PHE A 361 1.15 17.59 5.55
CA PHE A 361 1.87 16.65 6.39
C PHE A 361 3.12 16.14 5.67
N THR A 362 4.13 15.81 6.45
CA THR A 362 5.32 15.09 6.03
C THR A 362 5.48 13.91 6.96
N ASP A 363 5.63 12.71 6.42
CA ASP A 363 5.86 11.47 7.17
C ASP A 363 7.04 10.70 6.57
N THR A 364 8.02 10.35 7.40
CA THR A 364 9.19 9.54 7.05
C THR A 364 9.20 8.19 7.80
N SER A 365 8.22 7.97 8.69
CA SER A 365 8.26 6.90 9.69
C SER A 365 7.68 5.56 9.22
N THR A 366 6.69 5.56 8.33
CA THR A 366 5.90 4.36 8.04
C THR A 366 6.56 3.42 7.02
N SER A 367 7.45 3.95 6.17
CA SER A 367 8.03 3.19 5.05
C SER A 367 9.48 3.50 4.72
N GLY A 368 10.18 4.32 5.53
CA GLY A 368 11.53 4.83 5.21
C GLY A 368 11.58 5.77 3.99
N ILE A 369 10.43 5.99 3.35
CA ILE A 369 10.21 6.85 2.19
C ILE A 369 9.46 8.07 2.71
N PRO A 370 9.97 9.30 2.57
CA PRO A 370 9.21 10.47 2.94
C PRO A 370 7.99 10.61 2.04
N VAL A 371 6.88 10.91 2.69
CA VAL A 371 5.63 11.25 2.06
C VAL A 371 5.34 12.67 2.47
N THR A 372 5.31 13.59 1.51
CA THR A 372 4.81 14.95 1.76
C THR A 372 3.45 15.07 1.09
N ALA A 373 2.42 15.43 1.83
CA ALA A 373 1.16 15.81 1.23
C ALA A 373 0.76 17.21 1.64
N ALA A 374 0.07 17.89 0.74
CA ALA A 374 -0.60 19.16 1.00
C ALA A 374 -1.99 19.09 0.39
N ALA A 375 -2.97 19.74 1.04
CA ALA A 375 -4.29 19.93 0.50
C ALA A 375 -4.74 21.37 0.73
N GLU A 376 -5.45 21.92 -0.24
CA GLU A 376 -6.09 23.23 -0.19
C GLU A 376 -7.55 23.08 -0.61
N ALA A 377 -8.47 23.66 0.15
CA ALA A 377 -9.89 23.71 -0.17
C ALA A 377 -10.35 25.18 -0.20
N ASP A 378 -10.79 25.63 -1.37
CA ASP A 378 -11.46 26.93 -1.55
C ASP A 378 -12.95 26.76 -1.21
N LEU A 379 -13.29 27.08 0.03
CA LEU A 379 -14.63 26.98 0.56
C LEU A 379 -15.57 28.02 -0.08
N GLN A 380 -15.05 29.20 -0.43
CA GLN A 380 -15.87 30.19 -1.12
C GLN A 380 -16.38 29.65 -2.46
N ARG A 381 -15.50 29.02 -3.24
CA ARG A 381 -15.87 28.38 -4.50
C ARG A 381 -16.73 27.14 -4.33
N TRP A 382 -16.51 26.36 -3.26
CA TRP A 382 -17.32 25.17 -2.96
C TRP A 382 -18.82 25.51 -3.01
N TRP A 383 -19.24 26.56 -2.32
CA TRP A 383 -20.64 26.99 -2.29
C TRP A 383 -21.07 27.83 -3.51
N SER A 384 -20.17 28.51 -4.24
CA SER A 384 -20.55 29.38 -5.37
C SER A 384 -20.53 28.73 -6.75
N THR A 385 -19.43 28.03 -7.09
CA THR A 385 -19.13 27.60 -8.48
C THR A 385 -18.78 26.12 -8.60
N GLY A 386 -18.68 25.40 -7.48
CA GLY A 386 -18.65 23.94 -7.46
C GLY A 386 -17.28 23.25 -7.33
N SER A 387 -16.15 23.93 -7.15
CA SER A 387 -14.83 23.23 -7.03
C SER A 387 -13.70 24.17 -6.53
N LEU A 388 -12.59 23.75 -5.90
CA LEU A 388 -11.85 22.48 -5.97
C LEU A 388 -11.09 22.28 -4.64
N LEU A 389 -11.32 21.19 -3.92
CA LEU A 389 -10.30 20.73 -2.97
C LEU A 389 -9.21 20.05 -3.82
N ASN A 390 -8.00 20.60 -3.73
CA ASN A 390 -6.80 20.08 -4.38
C ASN A 390 -5.89 19.49 -3.33
N GLY A 391 -5.62 18.19 -3.43
CA GLY A 391 -4.58 17.52 -2.68
C GLY A 391 -3.42 17.16 -3.61
N THR A 392 -2.20 17.30 -3.13
CA THR A 392 -1.01 16.75 -3.76
C THR A 392 -0.31 15.89 -2.73
N VAL A 393 0.04 14.67 -3.10
CA VAL A 393 0.92 13.78 -2.35
C VAL A 393 2.16 13.60 -3.20
N GLU A 394 3.32 13.89 -2.63
CA GLU A 394 4.62 13.65 -3.23
C GLU A 394 5.33 12.56 -2.45
N ILE A 395 5.86 11.61 -3.20
CA ILE A 395 6.77 10.58 -2.72
C ILE A 395 8.00 10.56 -3.65
N PRO A 396 9.17 10.14 -3.18
CA PRO A 396 10.37 9.99 -4.00
C PRO A 396 10.15 9.28 -5.35
N VAL A 397 9.26 8.28 -5.36
CA VAL A 397 8.93 7.47 -6.54
C VAL A 397 7.82 8.06 -7.43
N GLY A 398 7.16 9.16 -7.04
CA GLY A 398 5.96 9.61 -7.75
C GLY A 398 5.19 10.75 -7.10
N GLY A 399 4.13 11.17 -7.75
CA GLY A 399 3.15 12.08 -7.20
C GLY A 399 1.75 11.51 -7.34
N ALA A 400 0.86 11.90 -6.45
CA ALA A 400 -0.57 11.76 -6.63
C ALA A 400 -1.24 13.12 -6.48
N THR A 401 -2.14 13.46 -7.40
CA THR A 401 -3.00 14.64 -7.26
C THR A 401 -4.43 14.17 -7.03
N LEU A 402 -5.07 14.73 -6.02
CA LEU A 402 -6.47 14.52 -5.68
C LEU A 402 -7.24 15.81 -6.00
N ALA A 403 -8.29 15.71 -6.80
CA ALA A 403 -9.23 16.78 -7.07
C ALA A 403 -10.61 16.35 -6.59
N VAL A 404 -11.28 17.22 -5.83
CA VAL A 404 -12.66 17.00 -5.38
C VAL A 404 -13.53 18.16 -5.84
N GLU A 405 -14.57 17.82 -6.58
CA GLU A 405 -15.47 18.77 -7.23
C GLU A 405 -16.93 18.45 -6.91
N ARG A 406 -17.73 19.47 -6.63
CA ARG A 406 -19.19 19.38 -6.53
C ARG A 406 -19.78 19.57 -7.93
N VAL A 407 -20.45 18.54 -8.44
CA VAL A 407 -20.95 18.49 -9.83
C VAL A 407 -22.40 18.93 -9.94
N ALA A 408 -23.24 18.58 -8.96
CA ALA A 408 -24.66 18.89 -8.98
C ALA A 408 -25.25 18.92 -7.56
N ASP A 409 -26.31 19.71 -7.40
CA ASP A 409 -27.16 19.71 -6.22
C ASP A 409 -28.49 19.04 -6.59
N GLU A 410 -28.82 17.92 -5.95
CA GLU A 410 -30.11 17.24 -6.09
C GLU A 410 -30.79 17.19 -4.73
N ASP A 411 -31.97 17.79 -4.58
CA ASP A 411 -32.87 17.67 -3.42
C ASP A 411 -32.18 17.62 -2.03
N GLY A 412 -31.29 18.59 -1.76
CA GLY A 412 -30.59 18.69 -0.47
C GLY A 412 -29.41 17.71 -0.30
N GLN A 413 -28.89 17.19 -1.41
CA GLN A 413 -27.66 16.42 -1.51
C GLN A 413 -26.70 17.04 -2.53
N TRP A 414 -25.41 16.90 -2.27
CA TRP A 414 -24.31 17.23 -3.17
C TRP A 414 -23.82 15.98 -3.85
N THR A 415 -23.78 15.98 -5.18
CA THR A 415 -22.99 14.99 -5.93
C THR A 415 -21.55 15.48 -6.03
N VAL A 416 -20.62 14.72 -5.47
CA VAL A 416 -19.20 15.06 -5.41
C VAL A 416 -18.41 14.08 -6.26
N ALA A 417 -17.69 14.59 -7.26
CA ALA A 417 -16.71 13.84 -8.05
C ALA A 417 -15.34 13.94 -7.38
N ILE A 418 -14.70 12.79 -7.20
CA ILE A 418 -13.37 12.65 -6.64
C ILE A 418 -12.50 12.01 -7.72
N THR A 419 -11.47 12.75 -8.14
CA THR A 419 -10.50 12.31 -9.14
C THR A 419 -9.13 12.22 -8.49
N ALA A 420 -8.53 11.04 -8.51
CA ALA A 420 -7.14 10.84 -8.11
C ALA A 420 -6.31 10.44 -9.33
N VAL A 421 -5.19 11.13 -9.51
CA VAL A 421 -4.21 10.84 -10.55
C VAL A 421 -2.91 10.46 -9.89
N VAL A 422 -2.33 9.32 -10.26
CA VAL A 422 -1.04 8.84 -9.75
C VAL A 422 -0.05 8.76 -10.90
N GLU A 423 1.11 9.35 -10.72
CA GLU A 423 2.18 9.43 -11.72
C GLU A 423 3.52 9.06 -11.11
N GLY A 424 4.30 8.23 -11.80
CA GLY A 424 5.66 7.90 -11.38
C GLY A 424 6.66 8.99 -11.78
N ARG A 425 7.72 9.17 -10.98
CA ARG A 425 8.87 10.01 -11.36
C ARG A 425 9.88 9.18 -12.15
N ALA A 426 10.31 9.67 -13.32
CA ALA A 426 11.35 9.08 -14.18
C ALA A 426 11.31 7.54 -14.23
N TRP A 427 12.25 6.86 -13.54
CA TRP A 427 12.40 5.40 -13.48
C TRP A 427 11.15 4.67 -12.93
N ALA A 428 10.45 5.29 -11.98
CA ALA A 428 9.27 4.71 -11.33
C ALA A 428 7.99 4.82 -12.17
N ARG A 429 8.00 5.53 -13.32
CA ARG A 429 6.88 5.51 -14.29
C ARG A 429 6.55 4.10 -14.73
N HIS A 430 7.58 3.32 -14.98
CA HIS A 430 7.46 1.92 -15.36
C HIS A 430 6.86 1.08 -14.23
N LEU A 431 7.23 1.35 -12.97
CA LEU A 431 6.63 0.69 -11.80
C LEU A 431 5.16 1.08 -11.63
N VAL A 432 4.78 2.34 -11.83
CA VAL A 432 3.38 2.78 -11.79
C VAL A 432 2.58 2.11 -12.89
N ALA A 433 3.15 1.97 -14.10
CA ALA A 433 2.49 1.25 -15.18
C ALA A 433 2.27 -0.23 -14.86
N VAL A 434 3.28 -0.89 -14.28
CA VAL A 434 3.18 -2.28 -13.82
C VAL A 434 2.19 -2.41 -12.66
N ALA A 435 2.21 -1.50 -11.69
CA ALA A 435 1.27 -1.48 -10.56
C ALA A 435 -0.17 -1.21 -11.04
N GLY A 436 -0.36 -0.37 -12.04
CA GLY A 436 -1.64 -0.12 -12.69
C GLY A 436 -2.22 -1.36 -13.35
N VAL A 437 -1.36 -2.15 -13.99
CA VAL A 437 -1.71 -3.46 -14.53
C VAL A 437 -2.02 -4.43 -13.37
N LEU A 438 -1.08 -4.69 -12.48
CA LEU A 438 -1.19 -5.76 -11.48
C LEU A 438 -2.20 -5.48 -10.35
N SER A 439 -2.34 -4.22 -9.95
CA SER A 439 -3.06 -3.80 -8.73
C SER A 439 -4.06 -2.68 -8.97
N GLY A 440 -4.08 -2.05 -10.15
CA GLY A 440 -4.98 -0.92 -10.45
C GLY A 440 -6.46 -1.15 -10.10
N PRO A 441 -7.04 -2.35 -10.31
CA PRO A 441 -8.41 -2.61 -9.89
C PRO A 441 -8.64 -2.69 -8.38
N ALA A 442 -7.70 -3.30 -7.65
CA ALA A 442 -7.74 -3.32 -6.18
C ALA A 442 -7.55 -1.90 -5.61
N LEU A 443 -6.63 -1.12 -6.20
CA LEU A 443 -6.44 0.30 -5.87
C LEU A 443 -7.71 1.11 -6.15
N LYS A 444 -8.35 0.90 -7.31
CA LYS A 444 -9.62 1.56 -7.64
C LYS A 444 -10.74 1.16 -6.69
N GLN A 445 -10.81 -0.11 -6.29
CA GLN A 445 -11.79 -0.57 -5.31
C GLN A 445 -11.54 0.07 -3.94
N SER A 446 -10.30 0.03 -3.45
CA SER A 446 -9.92 0.66 -2.18
C SER A 446 -10.21 2.17 -2.17
N PHE A 447 -9.93 2.86 -3.29
CA PHE A 447 -10.25 4.27 -3.47
C PHE A 447 -11.76 4.53 -3.35
N ARG A 448 -12.59 3.70 -4.01
CA ARG A 448 -14.05 3.78 -3.92
C ARG A 448 -14.56 3.51 -2.52
N GLU A 449 -14.09 2.42 -1.90
CA GLU A 449 -14.50 2.04 -0.55
C GLU A 449 -14.15 3.13 0.47
N THR A 450 -12.99 3.78 0.32
CA THR A 450 -12.59 4.90 1.20
C THR A 450 -13.50 6.12 0.99
N ALA A 451 -13.79 6.48 -0.25
CA ALA A 451 -14.69 7.58 -0.57
C ALA A 451 -16.14 7.31 -0.12
N ASP A 452 -16.63 6.08 -0.31
CA ASP A 452 -17.97 5.66 0.10
C ASP A 452 -18.08 5.62 1.63
N ALA A 453 -17.07 5.11 2.33
CA ALA A 453 -17.03 5.11 3.80
C ALA A 453 -17.02 6.54 4.36
N PHE A 454 -16.28 7.46 3.73
CA PHE A 454 -16.33 8.88 4.08
C PHE A 454 -17.74 9.45 3.87
N ALA A 455 -18.36 9.17 2.72
CA ALA A 455 -19.71 9.64 2.41
C ALA A 455 -20.75 9.10 3.41
N GLU A 456 -20.67 7.81 3.76
CA GLU A 456 -21.52 7.19 4.76
C GLU A 456 -21.37 7.87 6.12
N GLN A 457 -20.13 8.06 6.58
CA GLN A 457 -19.87 8.73 7.86
C GLN A 457 -20.36 10.18 7.85
N TRP A 458 -20.13 10.94 6.78
CA TRP A 458 -20.65 12.30 6.63
C TRP A 458 -22.17 12.33 6.70
N ASN A 459 -22.84 11.44 5.95
CA ASN A 459 -24.29 11.35 5.88
C ASN A 459 -24.94 10.85 7.17
N ILE A 460 -24.17 10.26 8.08
CA ILE A 460 -24.62 9.92 9.44
C ILE A 460 -24.42 11.12 10.37
N VAL A 461 -23.20 11.67 10.39
CA VAL A 461 -22.80 12.69 11.36
C VAL A 461 -23.51 14.02 11.11
N VAL A 462 -23.47 14.54 9.88
CA VAL A 462 -23.97 15.89 9.59
C VAL A 462 -25.48 16.03 9.83
N PRO A 463 -26.34 15.09 9.39
CA PRO A 463 -27.78 15.22 9.67
C PRO A 463 -28.15 15.00 11.14
N SER A 464 -27.37 14.20 11.87
CA SER A 464 -27.64 13.92 13.29
C SER A 464 -27.12 15.01 14.24
N ALA A 465 -26.25 15.89 13.75
CA ALA A 465 -25.62 16.93 14.55
C ALA A 465 -26.56 18.09 14.93
N GLY A 466 -27.74 18.21 14.32
CA GLY A 466 -28.71 19.25 14.68
C GLY A 466 -28.28 20.64 14.20
N THR A 467 -28.33 21.64 15.10
CA THR A 467 -27.84 22.98 14.79
C THR A 467 -26.31 23.00 14.73
N ALA A 468 -25.73 24.08 14.22
CA ALA A 468 -24.28 24.20 14.11
C ALA A 468 -23.60 24.26 15.49
N GLU A 469 -24.28 24.88 16.47
CA GLU A 469 -23.89 24.95 17.87
C GLU A 469 -23.87 23.56 18.51
N ASP A 470 -24.98 22.81 18.38
CA ASP A 470 -25.10 21.44 18.91
C ASP A 470 -24.00 20.53 18.34
N ALA A 471 -23.70 20.69 17.06
CA ALA A 471 -22.64 19.95 16.37
C ALA A 471 -21.24 20.28 16.91
N ALA A 472 -20.96 21.55 17.17
CA ALA A 472 -19.68 22.01 17.73
C ALA A 472 -19.49 21.47 19.17
N ASP A 473 -20.53 21.57 19.99
CA ASP A 473 -20.56 21.04 21.35
C ASP A 473 -20.39 19.51 21.38
N ALA A 474 -21.07 18.79 20.50
CA ALA A 474 -20.92 17.35 20.35
C ALA A 474 -19.50 16.98 19.91
N THR A 475 -18.87 17.77 19.03
CA THR A 475 -17.48 17.57 18.61
C THR A 475 -16.52 17.75 19.79
N LEU A 476 -16.67 18.82 20.56
CA LEU A 476 -15.85 19.07 21.75
C LEU A 476 -16.04 17.97 22.79
N SER A 477 -17.30 17.58 23.06
CA SER A 477 -17.62 16.51 23.99
C SER A 477 -17.02 15.18 23.55
N ALA A 478 -17.09 14.84 22.26
CA ALA A 478 -16.49 13.62 21.72
C ALA A 478 -14.96 13.60 21.85
N ILE A 479 -14.29 14.76 21.81
CA ILE A 479 -12.84 14.87 22.06
C ILE A 479 -12.53 14.68 23.56
N LEU A 480 -13.41 15.16 24.45
CA LEU A 480 -13.23 15.11 25.90
C LEU A 480 -13.63 13.76 26.53
N GLU A 481 -14.65 13.10 25.99
CA GLU A 481 -15.21 11.82 26.47
C GLU A 481 -14.68 10.61 25.68
N ARG A 482 -14.28 10.83 24.41
CA ARG A 482 -13.54 9.91 23.53
C ARG A 482 -12.34 9.34 24.23
#